data_AF-A0A3D4V4V4-F1
#
_entry.id   AF-A0A3D4V4V4-F1
#
_cell.length_a   1.000
_cell.length_b   1.000
_cell.length_c   1.000
_cell.angle_alpha   90.00
_cell.angle_beta   90.00
_cell.angle_gamma   90.00
#
_symmetry.space_group_name_H-M   'P 1'
#
loop_
_entity.id
_entity.type
_entity.pdbx_description
1 polymer ?
#
loop_
_entity_poly.entity_id
_entity_poly.type
_entity_poly.pdbx_seq_one_letter_code
_entity_poly.pdbx_strand_id
1 'polypeptide(L)'
;LAAATVAAAGLIGFIGLVVPNLARALGARQHRTMLLLSALYGAVLLIVADIAARTLRAPVELPLGALTALIGVPFFLMRLRKVMT
;
A
#
# COMPACT_ATOMS: atom_id res chain seq x y z
N LEU A 1 -6.68 11.75 -10.02
CA LEU A 1 -5.40 11.39 -9.38
C LEU A 1 -4.95 9.98 -9.76
N ALA A 2 -5.71 8.93 -9.41
CA ALA A 2 -5.30 7.54 -9.68
C ALA A 2 -4.89 7.25 -11.14
N ALA A 3 -5.66 7.70 -12.13
CA ALA A 3 -5.31 7.49 -13.54
C ALA A 3 -4.00 8.21 -13.94
N ALA A 4 -3.83 9.46 -13.52
CA ALA A 4 -2.62 10.22 -13.78
C ALA A 4 -1.39 9.63 -13.08
N THR A 5 -1.54 9.15 -11.84
CA THR A 5 -0.44 8.51 -11.10
C THR A 5 -0.05 7.17 -11.71
N VAL A 6 -1.00 6.36 -12.17
CA VAL A 6 -0.71 5.07 -12.84
C VAL A 6 -0.07 5.28 -14.20
N ALA A 7 -0.49 6.32 -14.96
CA ALA A 7 0.15 6.67 -16.22
C ALA A 7 1.63 7.06 -16.04
N ALA A 8 1.99 7.71 -14.92
CA ALA A 8 3.36 8.15 -14.65
C ALA A 8 4.23 7.08 -13.97
N ALA A 9 3.69 6.35 -13.00
CA ALA A 9 4.44 5.44 -12.12
C ALA A 9 4.19 3.94 -12.40
N GLY A 10 3.28 3.62 -13.32
CA GLY A 10 2.87 2.25 -13.60
C GLY A 10 1.83 1.71 -12.61
N LEU A 11 1.50 0.41 -12.75
CA LEU A 11 0.48 -0.25 -11.94
C LEU A 11 0.96 -0.46 -10.50
N ILE A 12 0.31 0.23 -9.55
CA ILE A 12 0.55 0.10 -8.12
C ILE A 12 -0.65 -0.62 -7.50
N GLY A 13 -0.42 -1.80 -6.92
CA GLY A 13 -1.46 -2.62 -6.29
C GLY A 13 -1.57 -2.40 -4.79
N PHE A 14 -2.74 -2.74 -4.22
CA PHE A 14 -3.01 -2.90 -2.78
C PHE A 14 -2.86 -1.69 -1.86
N ILE A 15 -2.06 -0.68 -2.17
CA ILE A 15 -1.78 0.47 -1.29
C ILE A 15 -3.05 1.25 -0.96
N GLY A 16 -3.89 1.52 -1.96
CA GLY A 16 -5.18 2.19 -1.77
C GLY A 16 -6.18 1.42 -0.89
N LEU A 17 -5.95 0.13 -0.65
CA LEU A 17 -6.76 -0.71 0.24
C LEU A 17 -6.10 -0.87 1.61
N VAL A 18 -4.80 -1.16 1.68
CA VAL A 18 -4.08 -1.44 2.94
C VAL A 18 -3.99 -0.18 3.80
N VAL A 19 -3.59 0.94 3.21
CA VAL A 19 -3.26 2.17 3.92
C VAL A 19 -4.46 2.80 4.67
N PRO A 20 -5.64 3.01 4.07
CA PRO A 20 -6.78 3.55 4.81
C PRO A 20 -7.28 2.60 5.89
N ASN A 21 -7.14 1.29 5.69
CA ASN A 21 -7.46 0.31 6.74
C ASN A 21 -6.47 0.37 7.91
N LEU A 22 -5.19 0.59 7.63
CA LEU A 22 -4.16 0.78 8.65
C LEU A 22 -4.41 2.07 9.42
N ALA A 23 -4.71 3.19 8.73
CA ALA A 23 -5.06 4.45 9.36
C ALA A 23 -6.29 4.31 10.28
N ARG A 24 -7.32 3.57 9.85
CA ARG A 24 -8.49 3.24 10.69
C ARG A 24 -8.11 2.42 11.93
N ALA A 25 -7.25 1.42 11.77
CA ALA A 25 -6.77 0.58 12.88
C ALA A 25 -5.96 1.38 13.91
N LEU A 26 -5.24 2.43 13.47
CA LEU A 26 -4.49 3.35 14.31
C LEU A 26 -5.36 4.43 14.98
N GLY A 27 -6.69 4.36 14.85
CA GLY A 27 -7.62 5.26 15.54
C GLY A 27 -8.02 6.50 14.75
N ALA A 28 -7.74 6.57 13.44
CA ALA A 28 -8.25 7.64 12.58
C ALA A 28 -9.78 7.56 12.46
N ARG A 29 -10.50 8.36 13.25
CA ARG A 29 -11.98 8.43 13.25
C ARG A 29 -12.54 9.59 12.43
N GLN A 30 -11.76 10.67 12.25
CA GLN A 30 -12.16 11.84 11.47
C GLN A 30 -11.65 11.75 10.03
N HIS A 31 -12.43 12.22 9.06
CA HIS A 31 -12.07 12.21 7.64
C HIS A 31 -10.75 12.94 7.37
N ARG A 32 -10.52 14.10 7.99
CA ARG A 32 -9.27 14.87 7.82
C ARG A 32 -8.05 14.09 8.31
N THR A 33 -8.13 13.51 9.50
CA THR A 33 -7.05 12.67 10.07
C THR A 33 -6.82 11.41 9.24
N MET A 34 -7.89 10.79 8.73
CA MET A 34 -7.80 9.61 7.88
C MET A 34 -7.11 9.94 6.55
N LEU A 35 -7.43 11.07 5.92
CA LEU A 35 -6.75 11.54 4.71
C LEU A 35 -5.27 11.82 4.96
N LEU A 36 -4.94 12.53 6.04
CA LEU A 36 -3.55 12.89 6.36
C LEU A 36 -2.69 11.65 6.65
N LEU A 37 -3.20 10.76 7.51
CA LEU A 37 -2.50 9.52 7.85
C LEU A 37 -2.41 8.60 6.64
N SER A 38 -3.45 8.52 5.82
CA SER A 38 -3.41 7.69 4.60
C SER A 38 -2.40 8.23 3.59
N ALA A 39 -2.31 9.54 3.41
CA ALA A 39 -1.29 10.14 2.56
C ALA A 39 0.12 9.85 3.08
N LEU A 40 0.35 10.01 4.39
CA LEU A 40 1.65 9.81 5.02
C LEU A 40 2.09 8.34 4.99
N TYR A 41 1.25 7.42 5.49
CA TYR A 41 1.57 5.99 5.50
C TYR A 41 1.66 5.42 4.09
N GLY A 42 0.83 5.90 3.15
CA GLY A 42 0.91 5.49 1.75
C GLY A 42 2.21 5.92 1.09
N ALA A 43 2.67 7.14 1.32
CA ALA A 43 3.95 7.62 0.82
C ALA A 43 5.13 6.81 1.38
N VAL A 44 5.15 6.58 2.70
CA VAL A 44 6.24 5.81 3.35
C VAL A 44 6.27 4.37 2.82
N LEU A 45 5.13 3.68 2.75
CA LEU A 45 5.06 2.32 2.22
C LEU A 45 5.50 2.24 0.76
N LEU A 46 5.11 3.23 -0.06
CA LEU A 46 5.50 3.30 -1.46
C LEU A 46 7.01 3.45 -1.63
N ILE A 47 7.62 4.39 -0.90
CA ILE A 47 9.06 4.65 -0.98
C ILE A 47 9.85 3.41 -0.56
N VAL A 48 9.46 2.78 0.55
CA VAL A 48 10.13 1.55 1.02
C VAL A 48 9.97 0.41 0.00
N ALA A 49 8.79 0.27 -0.60
CA ALA A 49 8.55 -0.73 -1.64
C ALA A 49 9.34 -0.46 -2.93
N ASP A 50 9.48 0.79 -3.36
CA ASP A 50 10.27 1.17 -4.54
C ASP A 50 11.75 0.93 -4.31
N ILE A 51 12.28 1.30 -3.14
CA ILE A 51 13.66 0.99 -2.77
C ILE A 51 13.88 -0.53 -2.81
N ALA A 52 13.01 -1.31 -2.15
CA ALA A 52 13.12 -2.76 -2.15
C ALA A 52 13.03 -3.35 -3.57
N ALA A 53 12.16 -2.82 -4.44
CA ALA A 53 12.02 -3.25 -5.82
C ALA A 53 13.30 -3.06 -6.64
N ARG A 54 14.01 -1.96 -6.40
CA ARG A 54 15.27 -1.63 -7.08
C ARG A 54 16.46 -2.38 -6.49
N THR A 55 16.47 -2.69 -5.19
CA THR A 55 17.65 -3.26 -4.51
C THR A 55 17.64 -4.78 -4.41
N LEU A 56 16.48 -5.44 -4.31
CA LEU A 56 16.42 -6.88 -4.03
C LEU A 56 16.99 -7.77 -5.14
N ARG A 57 16.88 -7.37 -6.42
CA ARG A 57 17.42 -8.12 -7.56
C ARG A 57 17.98 -7.22 -8.67
N ALA A 58 18.79 -6.22 -8.33
CA ALA A 58 19.52 -5.47 -9.36
C ALA A 58 20.34 -6.44 -10.25
N PRO A 59 20.30 -6.36 -11.60
CA PRO A 59 19.73 -5.31 -12.46
C PRO A 59 18.28 -5.53 -12.93
N VAL A 60 17.61 -6.59 -12.48
CA VAL A 60 16.22 -6.92 -12.85
C VAL A 60 15.25 -6.08 -12.00
N GLU A 61 14.54 -5.17 -12.64
CA GLU A 61 13.50 -4.39 -11.96
C GLU A 61 12.30 -5.29 -11.62
N LEU A 62 12.02 -5.46 -10.33
CA LEU A 62 10.81 -6.15 -9.91
C LEU A 62 9.59 -5.23 -10.09
N PRO A 63 8.45 -5.75 -10.56
CA PRO A 63 7.23 -4.98 -10.63
C PRO A 63 6.76 -4.62 -9.21
N LEU A 64 6.73 -3.33 -8.92
CA LEU A 64 6.26 -2.74 -7.66
C LEU A 64 4.90 -3.29 -7.21
N GLY A 65 3.98 -3.49 -8.16
CA GLY A 65 2.67 -4.11 -7.91
C GLY A 65 2.76 -5.53 -7.32
N ALA A 66 3.73 -6.34 -7.75
CA ALA A 66 3.92 -7.69 -7.22
C ALA A 66 4.53 -7.66 -5.81
N LEU A 67 5.49 -6.78 -5.56
CA LEU A 67 6.09 -6.59 -4.23
C LEU A 67 5.07 -6.11 -3.20
N THR A 68 4.25 -5.13 -3.59
CA THR A 68 3.19 -4.61 -2.73
C THR A 68 2.07 -5.64 -2.50
N ALA A 69 1.81 -6.52 -3.47
CA ALA A 69 0.87 -7.64 -3.29
C ALA A 69 1.34 -8.66 -2.25
N LEU A 70 2.65 -8.89 -2.09
CA LEU A 70 3.19 -9.77 -1.04
C LEU A 70 2.81 -9.30 0.38
N ILE A 71 2.58 -8.00 0.56
CA ILE A 71 2.14 -7.42 1.83
C ILE A 71 0.61 -7.33 1.87
N GLY A 72 0.00 -6.88 0.77
CA GLY A 72 -1.44 -6.66 0.68
C GLY A 72 -2.27 -7.94 0.82
N VAL A 73 -1.81 -9.05 0.24
CA VAL A 73 -2.54 -10.34 0.30
C VAL A 73 -2.59 -10.90 1.73
N PRO A 74 -1.48 -11.05 2.48
CA PRO A 74 -1.53 -11.47 3.88
C PRO A 74 -2.38 -10.55 4.76
N PHE A 75 -2.30 -9.23 4.56
CA PHE A 75 -3.11 -8.27 5.28
C PHE A 75 -4.62 -8.51 5.05
N PHE A 76 -5.00 -8.73 3.80
CA PHE A 76 -6.38 -9.00 3.44
C PHE A 76 -6.87 -10.34 4.01
N LEU A 77 -6.06 -11.39 3.91
CA LEU A 77 -6.40 -12.71 4.47
C LEU A 77 -6.55 -12.66 6.00
N MET A 78 -5.68 -11.96 6.72
CA MET A 78 -5.82 -11.76 8.17
C MET A 78 -7.11 -11.03 8.53
N ARG A 79 -7.47 -9.99 7.78
CA ARG A 79 -8.71 -9.24 8.00
C ARG A 79 -9.95 -10.07 7.70
N LEU A 80 -9.94 -10.83 6.60
CA LEU A 80 -11.05 -11.71 6.22
C LEU A 80 -11.29 -12.78 7.29
N ARG A 81 -10.23 -13.42 7.80
CA ARG A 81 -10.34 -14.40 8.89
C ARG A 81 -10.97 -13.80 10.14
N LYS A 82 -10.58 -12.58 10.51
CA LYS A 82 -11.12 -11.90 11.70
C LYS A 82 -12.60 -11.50 11.57
N VAL A 83 -13.10 -11.30 10.35
CA VAL A 83 -14.53 -10.98 10.11
C VAL A 83 -15.41 -12.24 10.21
N MET A 84 -14.86 -13.40 9.89
CA MET A 84 -15.59 -14.67 9.84
C MET A 84 -15.60 -15.44 11.18
N THR A 85 -14.87 -14.96 12.18
CA THR A 85 -14.83 -15.51 13.55
C THR A 85 -15.58 -14.58 14.49
#